data_AF-A0A7X8PNI2-F1
#
_entry.id   AF-A0A7X8PNI2-F1
#
_cell.length_a   1.000
_cell.length_b   1.000
_cell.length_c   1.000
_cell.angle_alpha   90.00
_cell.angle_beta   90.00
_cell.angle_gamma   90.00
#
_symmetry.space_group_name_H-M   'P 1'
#
loop_
_entity.id
_entity.type
_entity.pdbx_description
1 polymer ?
#
loop_
_entity_poly.entity_id
_entity_poly.type
_entity_poly.pdbx_seq_one_letter_code
_entity_poly.pdbx_strand_id
1 'polypeptide(L)'
;MSRRKGKNTTASKPGRKTKVSCCALITLDTTKIRKEYLKKYQRRKKVLDKLEAQLKKYHECDEPEFEKFLAQRFGAEQTRQRELEEQIQLCQSRYGIIHFLASECGISNELYCAKLLAKVTQENDFWSVLDTELQEFRDEKRKRAEEYARQRKTFEEENEHLYDDDDDDFGDWNDEYDPGESDEDEDVFKHFFDELFGGMLTPGNLSSQSDQKDIKKLYRELCLQYHPDKIGAHDANTQKIWISIQNAYQDGDLARLRTIHTGIAIDSGKTEFSCSVIDDLIMDVEWSIQETRSEIRKKKRSQFWGFFEWTQKQREHAEREIKAAFARELREAEYHLLLLEKKLERILTPKPKPNPKIGSKREWYQKAAAQHPDLFTMD
;
A
#
# COMPACT_ATOMS: atom_id res chain seq x y z
N MET A 1 -14.34 33.68 91.52
CA MET A 1 -14.53 32.33 90.94
C MET A 1 -15.46 32.46 89.74
N SER A 2 -14.90 32.23 88.55
CA SER A 2 -15.52 32.33 87.21
C SER A 2 -16.77 31.43 87.09
N ARG A 3 -17.92 31.86 86.55
CA ARG A 3 -18.27 32.06 85.11
C ARG A 3 -17.67 30.96 84.22
N ARG A 4 -18.33 30.32 83.26
CA ARG A 4 -19.68 30.31 82.69
C ARG A 4 -19.68 29.08 81.74
N LYS A 5 -20.73 28.27 81.70
CA LYS A 5 -21.20 27.52 80.52
C LYS A 5 -22.58 28.08 80.23
N GLY A 6 -23.10 28.26 79.03
CA GLY A 6 -22.70 27.99 77.64
C GLY A 6 -24.00 28.18 76.84
N LYS A 7 -23.95 28.66 75.59
CA LYS A 7 -25.07 28.52 74.65
C LYS A 7 -24.57 28.60 73.21
N ASN A 8 -25.26 27.81 72.40
CA ASN A 8 -24.90 27.26 71.10
C ASN A 8 -25.18 28.19 69.91
N THR A 9 -24.39 27.94 68.84
CA THR A 9 -24.75 27.88 67.40
C THR A 9 -25.52 29.03 66.75
N THR A 10 -24.98 29.58 65.65
CA THR A 10 -25.47 29.32 64.28
C THR A 10 -24.42 29.75 63.26
N ALA A 11 -24.22 28.90 62.25
CA ALA A 11 -23.26 29.04 61.17
C ALA A 11 -23.68 30.11 60.15
N SER A 12 -22.71 30.92 59.71
CA SER A 12 -22.76 31.67 58.46
C SER A 12 -21.45 31.39 57.73
N LYS A 13 -21.52 30.63 56.62
CA LYS A 13 -20.38 30.35 55.76
C LYS A 13 -20.17 31.53 54.80
N PRO A 14 -18.95 32.07 54.64
CA PRO A 14 -18.68 33.04 53.60
C PRO A 14 -18.73 32.37 52.22
N GLY A 15 -19.47 32.98 51.31
CA GLY A 15 -19.64 32.51 49.93
C GLY A 15 -18.30 32.27 49.24
N ARG A 16 -18.11 31.05 48.75
CA ARG A 16 -16.93 30.65 47.98
C ARG A 16 -17.01 31.33 46.62
N LYS A 17 -16.21 32.38 46.40
CA LYS A 17 -16.04 33.02 45.09
C LYS A 17 -15.67 31.93 44.08
N THR A 18 -16.52 31.74 43.08
CA THR A 18 -16.23 30.90 41.92
C THR A 18 -14.95 31.41 41.28
N LYS A 19 -13.89 30.60 41.28
CA LYS A 19 -12.67 30.90 40.53
C LYS A 19 -13.06 30.95 39.07
N VAL A 20 -12.97 32.13 38.45
CA VAL A 20 -13.07 32.29 37.00
C VAL A 20 -11.95 31.46 36.39
N SER A 21 -12.27 30.28 35.83
CA SER A 21 -11.32 29.32 35.28
C SER A 21 -11.03 29.56 33.80
N CYS A 22 -11.06 30.80 33.37
CA CYS A 22 -10.80 31.19 31.99
C CYS A 22 -9.93 32.47 31.99
N CYS A 23 -8.63 32.30 32.27
CA CYS A 23 -7.63 33.24 31.77
C CYS A 23 -7.25 32.74 30.39
N ALA A 24 -8.04 33.09 29.37
CA ALA A 24 -7.52 33.08 28.00
C ALA A 24 -6.39 34.11 27.96
N LEU A 25 -5.14 33.64 27.86
CA LEU A 25 -3.98 34.49 27.68
C LEU A 25 -4.09 35.10 26.28
N ILE A 26 -4.58 36.33 26.19
CA ILE A 26 -4.58 37.09 24.94
C ILE A 26 -3.12 37.41 24.64
N THR A 27 -2.57 36.77 23.61
CA THR A 27 -1.24 37.11 23.08
C THR A 27 -1.30 38.55 22.59
N LEU A 28 -0.61 39.45 23.29
CA LEU A 28 -0.53 40.84 22.87
C LEU A 28 0.34 40.91 21.61
N ASP A 29 -0.24 41.37 20.51
CA ASP A 29 0.43 41.61 19.22
C ASP A 29 1.33 42.85 19.25
N THR A 30 2.25 42.90 20.23
CA THR A 30 3.25 43.97 20.28
C THR A 30 4.32 43.73 19.22
N THR A 31 4.89 44.82 18.69
CA THR A 31 5.98 44.76 17.72
C THR A 31 7.20 44.00 18.23
N LYS A 32 7.46 44.04 19.54
CA LYS A 32 8.56 43.30 20.18
C LYS A 32 8.29 41.79 20.15
N ILE A 33 7.09 41.35 20.56
CA ILE A 33 6.70 39.94 20.55
C ILE A 33 6.71 39.39 19.11
N ARG A 34 6.12 40.13 18.15
CA ARG A 34 6.12 39.73 16.74
C ARG A 34 7.53 39.50 16.18
N LYS A 35 8.49 40.38 16.51
CA LYS A 35 9.90 40.21 16.10
C LYS A 35 10.52 38.95 16.68
N GLU A 36 10.17 38.55 17.90
CA GLU A 36 10.66 37.30 18.49
C GLU A 36 10.07 36.06 17.79
N TYR A 37 8.76 36.09 17.50
CA TYR A 37 8.09 35.02 16.73
C TYR A 37 8.67 34.88 15.32
N LEU A 38 8.87 35.99 14.59
CA LEU A 38 9.51 35.96 13.27
C LEU A 38 10.94 35.39 13.33
N LYS A 39 11.73 35.74 14.34
CA LYS A 39 13.06 35.15 14.54
C LYS A 39 12.98 33.65 14.81
N LYS A 40 11.99 33.19 15.60
CA LYS A 40 11.76 31.76 15.86
C LYS A 40 11.40 31.04 14.56
N TYR A 41 10.43 31.55 13.80
CA TYR A 41 10.05 31.03 12.48
C TYR A 41 11.27 30.91 11.55
N GLN A 42 12.03 32.00 11.35
CA GLN A 42 13.21 32.01 10.48
C GLN A 42 14.28 31.00 10.92
N ARG A 43 14.49 30.83 12.23
CA ARG A 43 15.43 29.81 12.75
C ARG A 43 14.95 28.40 12.45
N ARG A 44 13.67 28.11 12.64
CA ARG A 44 13.07 26.80 12.34
C ARG A 44 13.11 26.53 10.84
N LYS A 45 12.74 27.49 10.01
CA LYS A 45 12.80 27.38 8.57
C LYS A 45 14.21 27.03 8.06
N LYS A 46 15.25 27.74 8.56
CA LYS A 46 16.66 27.39 8.25
C LYS A 46 17.06 25.96 8.65
N VAL A 47 16.42 25.39 9.68
CA VAL A 47 16.66 23.98 10.05
C VAL A 47 15.97 23.06 9.05
N LEU A 48 14.73 23.36 8.66
CA LEU A 48 13.99 22.62 7.63
C LEU A 48 14.75 22.63 6.31
N ASP A 49 15.17 23.81 5.83
CA ASP A 49 15.92 23.97 4.57
C ASP A 49 17.20 23.10 4.56
N LYS A 50 17.91 23.02 5.69
CA LYS A 50 19.11 22.17 5.83
C LYS A 50 18.78 20.68 5.75
N LEU A 51 17.65 20.26 6.32
CA LEU A 51 17.22 18.86 6.28
C LEU A 51 16.72 18.49 4.88
N GLU A 52 15.95 19.36 4.24
CA GLU A 52 15.52 19.19 2.86
C GLU A 52 16.70 19.13 1.90
N ALA A 53 17.73 19.96 2.08
CA ALA A 53 18.96 19.88 1.30
C ALA A 53 19.68 18.54 1.47
N GLN A 54 19.64 17.93 2.67
CA GLN A 54 20.20 16.59 2.89
C GLN A 54 19.42 15.51 2.15
N LEU A 55 18.08 15.56 2.18
CA LEU A 55 17.26 14.63 1.41
C LEU A 55 17.44 14.81 -0.10
N LYS A 56 17.49 16.06 -0.56
CA LYS A 56 17.73 16.39 -1.97
C LYS A 56 19.05 15.78 -2.44
N LYS A 57 20.13 15.96 -1.68
CA LYS A 57 21.43 15.34 -1.99
C LYS A 57 21.36 13.81 -2.02
N TYR A 58 20.61 13.19 -1.10
CA TYR A 58 20.43 11.75 -1.11
C TYR A 58 19.79 11.27 -2.41
N HIS A 59 18.69 11.90 -2.84
CA HIS A 59 17.95 11.51 -4.05
C HIS A 59 18.67 11.87 -5.35
N GLU A 60 19.33 13.02 -5.41
CA GLU A 60 19.96 13.50 -6.65
C GLU A 60 21.39 12.98 -6.82
N CYS A 61 22.07 12.58 -5.75
CA CYS A 61 23.47 12.16 -5.80
C CYS A 61 23.66 10.74 -5.28
N ASP A 62 23.34 10.47 -4.01
CA ASP A 62 23.69 9.19 -3.37
C ASP A 62 22.99 7.99 -4.03
N GLU A 63 21.67 8.07 -4.21
CA GLU A 63 20.83 7.03 -4.80
C GLU A 63 21.25 6.70 -6.26
N PRO A 64 21.33 7.67 -7.19
CA PRO A 64 21.71 7.38 -8.57
C PRO A 64 23.17 6.96 -8.72
N GLU A 65 24.10 7.45 -7.89
CA GLU A 65 25.49 6.94 -7.92
C GLU A 65 25.57 5.50 -7.44
N PHE A 66 24.81 5.15 -6.39
CA PHE A 66 24.78 3.79 -5.89
C PHE A 66 24.14 2.83 -6.90
N GLU A 67 23.05 3.23 -7.55
CA GLU A 67 22.42 2.45 -8.62
C GLU A 67 23.38 2.22 -9.80
N LYS A 68 24.10 3.26 -10.24
CA LYS A 68 25.14 3.12 -11.28
C LYS A 68 26.24 2.15 -10.84
N PHE A 69 26.69 2.25 -9.59
CA PHE A 69 27.68 1.34 -9.02
C PHE A 69 27.17 -0.11 -9.02
N LEU A 70 25.92 -0.35 -8.61
CA LEU A 70 25.30 -1.67 -8.64
C LEU A 70 25.20 -2.22 -10.06
N ALA A 71 24.66 -1.43 -10.99
CA ALA A 71 24.50 -1.85 -12.39
C ALA A 71 25.85 -2.19 -13.04
N GLN A 72 26.90 -1.40 -12.76
CA GLN A 72 28.23 -1.62 -13.33
C GLN A 72 28.94 -2.85 -12.76
N ARG A 73 28.79 -3.12 -11.46
CA ARG A 73 29.56 -4.17 -10.75
C ARG A 73 28.81 -5.49 -10.61
N PHE A 74 27.49 -5.43 -10.50
CA PHE A 74 26.63 -6.57 -10.16
C PHE A 74 25.51 -6.78 -11.17
N GLY A 75 25.55 -6.13 -12.34
CA GLY A 75 24.51 -6.29 -13.36
C GLY A 75 24.34 -7.75 -13.82
N ALA A 76 25.43 -8.50 -13.94
CA ALA A 76 25.38 -9.92 -14.30
C ALA A 76 24.73 -10.77 -13.20
N GLU A 77 25.10 -10.53 -11.94
CA GLU A 77 24.51 -11.19 -10.77
C GLU A 77 23.02 -10.87 -10.62
N GLN A 78 22.60 -9.62 -10.86
CA GLN A 78 21.20 -9.21 -10.84
C GLN A 78 20.39 -9.90 -11.94
N THR A 79 20.93 -10.00 -13.17
CA THR A 79 20.27 -10.74 -14.25
C THR A 79 20.10 -12.21 -13.90
N ARG A 80 21.16 -12.86 -13.41
CA ARG A 80 21.09 -14.26 -12.98
C ARG A 80 20.07 -14.49 -11.87
N GLN A 81 19.97 -13.56 -10.92
CA GLN A 81 18.96 -13.63 -9.87
C GLN A 81 17.55 -13.57 -10.44
N ARG A 82 17.28 -12.64 -11.37
CA ARG A 82 15.97 -12.54 -12.04
C ARG A 82 15.64 -13.82 -12.81
N GLU A 83 16.59 -14.36 -13.58
CA GLU A 83 16.40 -15.62 -14.31
C GLU A 83 16.05 -16.78 -13.37
N LEU A 84 16.73 -16.90 -12.23
CA LEU A 84 16.41 -17.92 -11.23
C LEU A 84 15.04 -17.70 -10.57
N GLU A 85 14.68 -16.45 -10.25
CA GLU A 85 13.37 -16.11 -9.70
C GLU A 85 12.25 -16.43 -10.69
N GLU A 86 12.42 -16.10 -11.98
CA GLU A 86 11.49 -16.46 -13.06
C GLU A 86 11.34 -17.98 -13.19
N GLN A 87 12.44 -18.72 -13.15
CA GLN A 87 12.40 -20.19 -13.18
C GLN A 87 11.70 -20.78 -11.95
N ILE A 88 11.94 -20.22 -10.76
CA ILE A 88 11.25 -20.61 -9.52
C ILE A 88 9.75 -20.36 -9.66
N GLN A 89 9.35 -19.16 -10.09
CA GLN A 89 7.95 -18.80 -10.27
C GLN A 89 7.27 -19.67 -11.33
N LEU A 90 7.96 -19.97 -12.43
CA LEU A 90 7.47 -20.89 -13.46
C LEU A 90 7.24 -22.29 -12.88
N CYS A 91 8.20 -22.83 -12.13
CA CYS A 91 8.06 -24.14 -11.48
C CYS A 91 6.91 -24.16 -10.46
N GLN A 92 6.78 -23.12 -9.64
CA GLN A 92 5.69 -22.98 -8.67
C GLN A 92 4.34 -22.90 -9.36
N SER A 93 4.23 -22.10 -10.43
CA SER A 93 2.99 -21.95 -11.20
C SER A 93 2.58 -23.27 -11.83
N ARG A 94 3.51 -23.97 -12.49
CA ARG A 94 3.27 -25.30 -13.06
C ARG A 94 2.81 -26.32 -12.02
N TYR A 95 3.49 -26.37 -10.88
CA TYR A 95 3.10 -27.24 -9.77
C TYR A 95 1.69 -26.89 -9.26
N GLY A 96 1.40 -25.60 -9.09
CA GLY A 96 0.10 -25.09 -8.64
C GLY A 96 -1.03 -25.46 -9.60
N ILE A 97 -0.82 -25.31 -10.92
CA ILE A 97 -1.79 -25.68 -11.95
C ILE A 97 -2.08 -27.19 -11.90
N ILE A 98 -1.04 -28.03 -11.85
CA ILE A 98 -1.20 -29.49 -11.74
C ILE A 98 -2.01 -29.84 -10.49
N HIS A 99 -1.65 -29.27 -9.34
CA HIS A 99 -2.35 -29.52 -8.08
C HIS A 99 -3.82 -29.09 -8.15
N PHE A 100 -4.09 -27.92 -8.72
CA PHE A 100 -5.44 -27.39 -8.89
C PHE A 100 -6.31 -28.31 -9.76
N LEU A 101 -5.84 -28.64 -10.98
CA LEU A 101 -6.61 -29.46 -11.92
C LEU A 101 -6.79 -30.91 -11.42
N ALA A 102 -5.77 -31.48 -10.76
CA ALA A 102 -5.88 -32.78 -10.12
C ALA A 102 -6.96 -32.80 -9.02
N SER A 103 -7.02 -31.73 -8.21
CA SER A 103 -8.03 -31.55 -7.17
C SER A 103 -9.44 -31.43 -7.74
N GLU A 104 -9.65 -30.63 -8.80
CA GLU A 104 -10.95 -30.52 -9.47
C GLU A 104 -11.39 -31.86 -10.09
N CYS A 105 -10.45 -32.67 -10.56
CA CYS A 105 -10.70 -34.02 -11.05
C CYS A 105 -10.88 -35.08 -9.94
N GLY A 106 -10.64 -34.73 -8.67
CA GLY A 106 -10.70 -35.64 -7.54
C GLY A 106 -9.64 -36.77 -7.58
N ILE A 107 -8.50 -36.54 -8.23
CA ILE A 107 -7.42 -37.54 -8.37
C ILE A 107 -6.09 -37.04 -7.82
N SER A 108 -5.17 -37.95 -7.50
CA SER A 108 -3.82 -37.60 -7.08
C SER A 108 -3.03 -36.91 -8.20
N ASN A 109 -2.14 -35.98 -7.85
CA ASN A 109 -1.28 -35.26 -8.78
C ASN A 109 -0.54 -36.18 -9.75
N GLU A 110 0.01 -37.31 -9.26
CA GLU A 110 0.74 -38.27 -10.08
C GLU A 110 -0.13 -38.93 -11.15
N LEU A 111 -1.38 -39.25 -10.79
CA LEU A 111 -2.34 -39.86 -11.72
C LEU A 111 -2.80 -38.83 -12.76
N TYR A 112 -2.97 -37.57 -12.34
CA TYR A 112 -3.28 -36.48 -13.26
C TYR A 112 -2.15 -36.25 -14.27
N CYS A 113 -0.89 -36.19 -13.80
CA CYS A 113 0.27 -36.10 -14.69
C CYS A 113 0.37 -37.30 -15.65
N ALA A 114 0.09 -38.53 -15.20
CA ALA A 114 0.05 -39.69 -16.10
C ALA A 114 -1.03 -39.57 -17.19
N LYS A 115 -2.19 -39.00 -16.89
CA LYS A 115 -3.23 -38.70 -17.89
C LYS A 115 -2.76 -37.66 -18.90
N LEU A 116 -2.10 -36.59 -18.44
CA LEU A 116 -1.55 -35.56 -19.32
C LEU A 116 -0.44 -36.11 -20.22
N LEU A 117 0.46 -36.95 -19.67
CA LEU A 117 1.52 -37.61 -20.45
C LEU A 117 0.97 -38.47 -21.59
N ALA A 118 -0.21 -39.09 -21.44
CA ALA A 118 -0.86 -39.84 -22.51
C ALA A 118 -1.37 -38.96 -23.66
N LYS A 119 -1.55 -37.65 -23.42
CA LYS A 119 -1.97 -36.65 -24.42
C LYS A 119 -0.77 -35.97 -25.11
N VAL A 120 0.45 -36.18 -24.63
CA VAL A 120 1.68 -35.62 -25.23
C VAL A 120 1.91 -36.27 -26.60
N THR A 121 2.11 -35.42 -27.62
CA THR A 121 2.35 -35.84 -29.00
C THR A 121 3.74 -35.39 -29.45
N GLN A 122 4.12 -35.68 -30.69
CA GLN A 122 5.40 -35.21 -31.24
C GLN A 122 5.42 -33.69 -31.49
N GLU A 123 4.25 -33.06 -31.58
CA GLU A 123 4.09 -31.62 -31.85
C GLU A 123 3.90 -30.80 -30.57
N ASN A 124 3.33 -31.38 -29.51
CA ASN A 124 3.03 -30.68 -28.26
C ASN A 124 3.80 -31.29 -27.08
N ASP A 125 4.55 -30.45 -26.37
CA ASP A 125 5.20 -30.86 -25.14
C ASP A 125 4.21 -30.94 -23.96
N PHE A 126 4.64 -31.55 -22.86
CA PHE A 126 3.81 -31.74 -21.66
C PHE A 126 3.22 -30.43 -21.12
N TRP A 127 3.98 -29.34 -21.17
CA TRP A 127 3.55 -28.05 -20.62
C TRP A 127 2.51 -27.39 -21.52
N SER A 128 2.65 -27.51 -22.84
CA SER A 128 1.64 -27.03 -23.79
C SER A 128 0.31 -27.77 -23.61
N VAL A 129 0.36 -29.08 -23.38
CA VAL A 129 -0.84 -29.88 -23.04
C VAL A 129 -1.46 -29.40 -21.72
N LEU A 130 -0.65 -29.17 -20.68
CA LEU A 130 -1.14 -28.63 -19.40
C LEU A 130 -1.82 -27.26 -19.56
N ASP A 131 -1.23 -26.35 -20.34
CA ASP A 131 -1.78 -25.02 -20.59
C ASP A 131 -3.09 -25.10 -21.37
N THR A 132 -3.20 -26.05 -22.31
CA THR A 132 -4.42 -26.29 -23.10
C THR A 132 -5.55 -26.78 -22.19
N GLU A 133 -5.28 -27.75 -21.32
CA GLU A 133 -6.27 -28.28 -20.36
C GLU A 133 -6.73 -27.21 -19.37
N LEU A 134 -5.82 -26.34 -18.91
CA LEU A 134 -6.17 -25.22 -18.05
C LEU A 134 -7.10 -24.23 -18.78
N GLN A 135 -6.81 -23.96 -20.06
CA GLN A 135 -7.62 -23.05 -20.86
C GLN A 135 -9.01 -23.64 -21.14
N GLU A 136 -9.09 -24.91 -21.51
CA GLU A 136 -10.36 -25.62 -21.70
C GLU A 136 -11.20 -25.60 -20.42
N PHE A 137 -10.59 -25.86 -19.27
CA PHE A 137 -11.28 -25.80 -17.97
C PHE A 137 -11.85 -24.40 -17.68
N ARG A 138 -11.09 -23.34 -17.97
CA ARG A 138 -11.55 -21.95 -17.81
C ARG A 138 -12.71 -21.63 -18.75
N ASP A 139 -12.62 -22.06 -19.99
CA ASP A 139 -13.66 -21.83 -20.99
C ASP A 139 -14.94 -22.60 -20.66
N GLU A 140 -14.85 -23.81 -20.11
CA GLU A 140 -16.00 -24.56 -19.60
C GLU A 140 -16.68 -23.87 -18.42
N LYS A 141 -15.89 -23.36 -17.45
CA LYS A 141 -16.45 -22.59 -16.33
C LYS A 141 -17.15 -21.32 -16.81
N ARG A 142 -16.56 -20.61 -17.78
CA ARG A 142 -17.17 -19.42 -18.40
C ARG A 142 -18.49 -19.78 -19.09
N LYS A 143 -18.49 -20.80 -19.96
CA LYS A 143 -19.70 -21.27 -20.66
C LYS A 143 -20.81 -21.66 -19.68
N ARG A 144 -20.46 -22.39 -18.61
CA ARG A 144 -21.43 -22.78 -17.57
C ARG A 144 -22.00 -21.55 -16.84
N ALA A 145 -21.17 -20.56 -16.52
CA ALA A 145 -21.63 -19.32 -15.90
C ALA A 145 -22.55 -18.52 -16.83
N GLU A 146 -22.22 -18.42 -18.12
CA GLU A 146 -23.07 -17.78 -19.14
C GLU A 146 -24.40 -18.53 -19.31
N GLU A 147 -24.39 -19.87 -19.29
CA GLU A 147 -25.60 -20.67 -19.36
C GLU A 147 -26.48 -20.48 -18.12
N TYR A 148 -25.90 -20.48 -16.91
CA TYR A 148 -26.65 -20.16 -15.69
C TYR A 148 -27.19 -18.73 -15.71
N ALA A 149 -26.44 -17.76 -16.24
CA ALA A 149 -26.91 -16.39 -16.39
C ALA A 149 -28.09 -16.29 -17.38
N ARG A 150 -28.04 -17.01 -18.50
CA ARG A 150 -29.16 -17.11 -19.44
C ARG A 150 -30.38 -17.76 -18.80
N GLN A 151 -30.21 -18.90 -18.12
CA GLN A 151 -31.30 -19.58 -17.42
C GLN A 151 -31.92 -18.72 -16.31
N ARG A 152 -31.10 -17.96 -15.59
CA ARG A 152 -31.56 -17.00 -14.59
C ARG A 152 -32.35 -15.86 -15.24
N LYS A 153 -31.86 -15.29 -16.34
CA LYS A 153 -32.54 -14.21 -17.05
C LYS A 153 -33.88 -14.66 -17.62
N THR A 154 -33.95 -15.86 -18.20
CA THR A 154 -35.23 -16.43 -18.68
C THR A 154 -36.20 -16.69 -17.53
N PHE A 155 -35.71 -17.11 -16.36
CA PHE A 155 -36.55 -17.31 -15.18
C PHE A 155 -37.02 -15.98 -14.57
N GLU A 156 -36.19 -14.93 -14.58
CA GLU A 156 -36.58 -13.57 -14.18
C GLU A 156 -37.61 -12.97 -15.16
N GLU A 157 -37.41 -13.12 -16.48
CA GLU A 157 -38.36 -12.69 -17.52
C GLU A 157 -39.70 -13.47 -17.47
N GLU A 158 -39.69 -14.78 -17.16
CA GLU A 158 -40.91 -15.58 -16.95
C GLU A 158 -41.65 -15.23 -15.65
N ASN A 159 -40.94 -14.75 -14.63
CA ASN A 159 -41.52 -14.41 -13.32
C ASN A 159 -41.89 -12.92 -13.20
N GLU A 160 -41.42 -12.06 -14.11
CA GLU A 160 -41.84 -10.66 -14.27
C GLU A 160 -43.30 -10.57 -14.78
N HIS A 161 -43.86 -11.67 -15.32
CA HIS A 161 -45.24 -11.75 -15.77
C HIS A 161 -46.24 -12.25 -14.69
N LEU A 162 -45.78 -12.49 -13.45
CA LEU A 162 -46.60 -13.01 -12.34
C LEU A 162 -46.85 -11.99 -11.22
N TYR A 163 -46.33 -10.77 -11.33
CA TYR A 163 -46.54 -9.68 -10.36
C TYR A 163 -47.04 -8.40 -11.05
N ASP A 164 -47.99 -8.54 -11.98
CA ASP A 164 -48.58 -7.42 -12.71
C ASP A 164 -50.11 -7.36 -12.59
N ASP A 165 -50.66 -7.84 -11.48
CA ASP A 165 -52.06 -7.59 -11.10
C ASP A 165 -52.23 -7.77 -9.58
N ASP A 166 -52.02 -6.67 -8.83
CA ASP A 166 -52.95 -6.18 -7.80
C ASP A 166 -52.32 -5.01 -7.00
N ASP A 167 -52.67 -3.81 -7.44
CA ASP A 167 -52.94 -2.55 -6.72
C ASP A 167 -51.90 -1.82 -5.84
N ASP A 168 -51.47 -0.68 -6.38
CA ASP A 168 -51.49 0.68 -5.79
C ASP A 168 -51.12 0.91 -4.31
N ASP A 169 -50.00 1.61 -4.11
CA ASP A 169 -49.85 2.86 -3.31
C ASP A 169 -48.45 2.93 -2.66
N PHE A 170 -47.50 3.65 -3.28
CA PHE A 170 -46.80 4.82 -2.69
C PHE A 170 -45.61 5.30 -3.56
N GLY A 171 -45.82 6.41 -4.27
CA GLY A 171 -44.88 7.54 -4.31
C GLY A 171 -43.55 7.45 -5.07
N ASP A 172 -43.55 8.07 -6.25
CA ASP A 172 -42.74 9.27 -6.52
C ASP A 172 -41.23 9.08 -6.88
N TRP A 173 -40.92 9.08 -8.17
CA TRP A 173 -40.07 10.10 -8.86
C TRP A 173 -39.46 9.52 -10.13
N ASN A 174 -40.08 9.89 -11.26
CA ASN A 174 -39.45 10.41 -12.47
C ASN A 174 -37.96 10.10 -12.66
N ASP A 175 -37.62 9.24 -13.62
CA ASP A 175 -36.52 9.63 -14.52
C ASP A 175 -36.73 9.12 -15.94
N GLU A 176 -36.53 10.07 -16.82
CA GLU A 176 -36.84 10.10 -18.24
C GLU A 176 -35.66 9.51 -19.00
N TYR A 177 -35.94 8.50 -19.82
CA TYR A 177 -34.97 7.87 -20.70
C TYR A 177 -34.65 8.81 -21.87
N ASP A 178 -33.41 9.31 -21.93
CA ASP A 178 -32.83 9.94 -23.12
C ASP A 178 -31.74 9.03 -23.74
N PRO A 179 -31.95 8.50 -24.96
CA PRO A 179 -30.98 7.72 -25.70
C PRO A 179 -30.27 8.56 -26.78
N GLY A 180 -29.00 8.90 -26.57
CA GLY A 180 -28.11 9.46 -27.59
C GLY A 180 -26.69 9.63 -27.04
N GLU A 181 -25.76 8.76 -27.40
CA GLU A 181 -24.77 8.92 -28.50
C GLU A 181 -23.60 9.89 -28.17
N SER A 182 -22.38 9.34 -28.24
CA SER A 182 -21.03 9.94 -28.30
C SER A 182 -20.45 10.65 -27.07
N ASP A 183 -19.52 9.97 -26.37
CA ASP A 183 -18.09 10.33 -26.29
C ASP A 183 -17.32 9.34 -25.36
N GLU A 184 -17.00 8.15 -25.88
CA GLU A 184 -16.38 7.04 -25.11
C GLU A 184 -14.87 7.20 -24.76
N ASP A 185 -14.28 8.37 -24.95
CA ASP A 185 -12.86 8.61 -24.62
C ASP A 185 -12.63 9.47 -23.36
N GLU A 186 -13.67 10.07 -22.76
CA GLU A 186 -13.54 10.85 -21.50
C GLU A 186 -13.94 10.08 -20.23
N ASP A 187 -14.78 9.04 -20.33
CA ASP A 187 -15.29 8.33 -19.14
C ASP A 187 -14.35 7.24 -18.59
N VAL A 188 -13.41 6.72 -19.41
CA VAL A 188 -12.43 5.71 -18.92
C VAL A 188 -11.37 6.36 -18.01
N PHE A 189 -10.97 7.61 -18.30
CA PHE A 189 -9.99 8.33 -17.49
C PHE A 189 -10.60 8.84 -16.18
N LYS A 190 -11.89 9.18 -16.19
CA LYS A 190 -12.64 9.66 -15.03
C LYS A 190 -12.97 8.51 -14.06
N HIS A 191 -13.38 7.35 -14.57
CA HIS A 191 -13.66 6.17 -13.75
C HIS A 191 -12.38 5.61 -13.10
N PHE A 192 -11.22 5.69 -13.77
CA PHE A 192 -9.94 5.28 -13.18
C PHE A 192 -9.46 6.24 -12.07
N PHE A 193 -9.76 7.53 -12.16
CA PHE A 193 -9.39 8.52 -11.13
C PHE A 193 -10.32 8.49 -9.91
N ASP A 194 -11.61 8.26 -10.13
CA ASP A 194 -12.61 8.09 -9.06
C ASP A 194 -12.45 6.74 -8.33
N GLU A 195 -12.02 5.68 -9.01
CA GLU A 195 -11.79 4.37 -8.40
C GLU A 195 -10.48 4.28 -7.61
N LEU A 196 -9.51 5.18 -7.86
CA LEU A 196 -8.24 5.25 -7.11
C LEU A 196 -8.29 6.25 -5.92
N PHE A 197 -9.14 7.28 -5.96
CA PHE A 197 -9.18 8.34 -4.93
C PHE A 197 -10.58 8.73 -4.40
N GLY A 198 -11.67 8.20 -4.95
CA GLY A 198 -13.04 8.68 -4.69
C GLY A 198 -13.82 7.98 -3.57
N GLY A 199 -13.19 7.12 -2.75
CA GLY A 199 -13.95 6.20 -1.89
C GLY A 199 -13.73 6.25 -0.37
N MET A 200 -12.79 7.03 0.19
CA MET A 200 -12.41 6.78 1.60
C MET A 200 -12.03 7.97 2.50
N LEU A 201 -12.34 9.22 2.14
CA LEU A 201 -12.16 10.35 3.07
C LEU A 201 -13.31 11.35 2.99
N THR A 202 -14.46 10.97 3.54
CA THR A 202 -15.43 11.95 4.07
C THR A 202 -15.39 11.99 5.60
N PRO A 203 -14.52 12.83 6.20
CA PRO A 203 -14.84 13.50 7.44
C PRO A 203 -15.20 14.95 7.10
N GLY A 204 -16.44 15.32 7.42
CA GLY A 204 -17.10 16.49 6.86
C GLY A 204 -16.44 17.83 7.15
N ASN A 205 -16.81 18.84 6.35
CA ASN A 205 -16.80 20.19 6.85
C ASN A 205 -17.81 21.08 6.13
N LEU A 206 -18.67 21.70 6.93
CA LEU A 206 -19.55 22.80 6.57
C LEU A 206 -18.68 24.02 6.21
N SER A 207 -18.15 24.10 4.98
CA SER A 207 -17.56 25.36 4.52
C SER A 207 -18.69 26.35 4.24
N SER A 208 -18.73 27.47 4.95
CA SER A 208 -19.71 28.51 4.65
C SER A 208 -19.50 29.02 3.21
N GLN A 209 -20.54 29.50 2.53
CA GLN A 209 -20.39 30.09 1.18
C GLN A 209 -19.35 31.23 1.14
N SER A 210 -19.01 31.83 2.28
CA SER A 210 -17.93 32.81 2.44
C SER A 210 -16.55 32.17 2.28
N ASP A 211 -16.34 31.01 2.92
CA ASP A 211 -15.05 30.32 2.90
C ASP A 211 -14.71 29.83 1.49
N GLN A 212 -15.69 29.35 0.72
CA GLN A 212 -15.49 28.94 -0.67
C GLN A 212 -15.10 30.11 -1.59
N LYS A 213 -15.61 31.32 -1.32
CA LYS A 213 -15.23 32.53 -2.07
C LYS A 213 -13.81 32.97 -1.73
N ASP A 214 -13.44 32.91 -0.46
CA ASP A 214 -12.10 33.25 0.01
C ASP A 214 -11.04 32.25 -0.48
N ILE A 215 -11.36 30.95 -0.47
CA ILE A 215 -10.52 29.89 -1.04
C ILE A 215 -10.22 30.19 -2.51
N LYS A 216 -11.26 30.43 -3.32
CA LYS A 216 -11.10 30.74 -4.76
C LYS A 216 -10.31 32.03 -4.99
N LYS A 217 -10.51 33.05 -4.17
CA LYS A 217 -9.79 34.33 -4.29
C LYS A 217 -8.30 34.16 -3.98
N LEU A 218 -7.97 33.54 -2.85
CA LEU A 218 -6.58 33.35 -2.43
C LEU A 218 -5.84 32.40 -3.38
N TYR A 219 -6.51 31.34 -3.83
CA TYR A 219 -6.00 30.43 -4.84
C TYR A 219 -5.67 31.15 -6.15
N ARG A 220 -6.59 32.00 -6.67
CA ARG A 220 -6.33 32.80 -7.89
C ARG A 220 -5.13 33.74 -7.72
N GLU A 221 -5.00 34.39 -6.56
CA GLU A 221 -3.86 35.27 -6.27
C GLU A 221 -2.54 34.51 -6.25
N LEU A 222 -2.50 33.35 -5.57
CA LEU A 222 -1.33 32.48 -5.53
C LEU A 222 -0.99 31.91 -6.91
N CYS A 223 -2.00 31.51 -7.68
CA CYS A 223 -1.79 31.02 -9.04
C CYS A 223 -1.22 32.09 -9.96
N LEU A 224 -1.69 33.33 -9.87
CA LEU A 224 -1.16 34.43 -10.67
C LEU A 224 0.30 34.76 -10.38
N GLN A 225 0.77 34.48 -9.17
CA GLN A 225 2.15 34.73 -8.74
C GLN A 225 3.08 33.53 -9.02
N TYR A 226 2.59 32.30 -8.87
CA TYR A 226 3.41 31.08 -8.88
C TYR A 226 3.15 30.14 -10.06
N HIS A 227 2.38 30.57 -11.07
CA HIS A 227 2.11 29.76 -12.26
C HIS A 227 3.41 29.38 -12.98
N PRO A 228 3.53 28.12 -13.46
CA PRO A 228 4.69 27.65 -14.21
C PRO A 228 5.11 28.54 -15.37
N ASP A 229 4.15 28.97 -16.18
CA ASP A 229 4.40 29.81 -17.35
C ASP A 229 4.98 31.20 -17.05
N LYS A 230 4.88 31.71 -15.80
CA LYS A 230 5.37 33.05 -15.44
C LYS A 230 6.77 33.05 -14.84
N ILE A 231 7.20 31.95 -14.23
CA ILE A 231 8.47 31.88 -13.50
C ILE A 231 9.61 31.27 -14.35
N GLY A 232 9.29 30.66 -15.50
CA GLY A 232 10.30 30.04 -16.36
C GLY A 232 10.81 28.71 -15.77
N ALA A 233 12.11 28.44 -15.85
CA ALA A 233 12.68 27.20 -15.30
C ALA A 233 12.43 27.10 -13.78
N HIS A 234 11.63 26.12 -13.37
CA HIS A 234 11.28 25.93 -11.96
C HIS A 234 12.49 25.55 -11.13
N ASP A 235 12.81 26.37 -10.14
CA ASP A 235 13.50 25.87 -8.96
C ASP A 235 12.57 24.87 -8.25
N ALA A 236 13.13 23.77 -7.74
CA ALA A 236 12.38 22.67 -7.11
C ALA A 236 11.48 23.17 -5.96
N ASN A 237 11.88 24.25 -5.30
CA ASN A 237 11.11 24.90 -4.25
C ASN A 237 9.82 25.55 -4.77
N THR A 238 9.88 26.25 -5.92
CA THR A 238 8.71 26.87 -6.55
C THR A 238 7.70 25.82 -7.00
N GLN A 239 8.17 24.68 -7.52
CA GLN A 239 7.33 23.56 -7.91
C GLN A 239 6.62 22.92 -6.71
N LYS A 240 7.32 22.75 -5.58
CA LYS A 240 6.70 22.27 -4.32
C LYS A 240 5.61 23.22 -3.83
N ILE A 241 5.87 24.53 -3.85
CA ILE A 241 4.89 25.54 -3.44
C ILE A 241 3.66 25.47 -4.36
N TRP A 242 3.86 25.36 -5.67
CA TRP A 242 2.78 25.20 -6.64
C TRP A 242 1.92 23.97 -6.35
N ILE A 243 2.53 22.79 -6.16
CA ILE A 243 1.80 21.55 -5.82
C ILE A 243 1.04 21.70 -4.49
N SER A 244 1.65 22.33 -3.49
CA SER A 244 1.01 22.58 -2.19
C SER A 244 -0.21 23.49 -2.32
N ILE A 245 -0.16 24.51 -3.20
CA ILE A 245 -1.31 25.39 -3.51
C ILE A 245 -2.45 24.60 -4.16
N GLN A 246 -2.13 23.70 -5.10
CA GLN A 246 -3.13 22.86 -5.78
C GLN A 246 -3.83 21.92 -4.77
N ASN A 247 -3.04 21.20 -3.96
CA ASN A 247 -3.57 20.26 -2.99
C ASN A 247 -4.45 20.97 -1.94
N ALA A 248 -4.00 22.12 -1.42
CA ALA A 248 -4.78 22.88 -0.45
C ALA A 248 -6.11 23.42 -1.02
N TYR A 249 -6.17 23.71 -2.31
CA TYR A 249 -7.42 24.09 -2.98
C TYR A 249 -8.35 22.90 -3.19
N GLN A 250 -7.80 21.74 -3.61
CA GLN A 250 -8.56 20.49 -3.80
C GLN A 250 -9.17 20.00 -2.49
N ASP A 251 -8.41 20.06 -1.39
CA ASP A 251 -8.86 19.66 -0.05
C ASP A 251 -9.87 20.66 0.56
N GLY A 252 -10.12 21.81 -0.08
CA GLY A 252 -10.96 22.88 0.46
C GLY A 252 -10.37 23.55 1.71
N ASP A 253 -9.05 23.45 1.92
CA ASP A 253 -8.37 23.89 3.13
C ASP A 253 -7.93 25.36 3.04
N LEU A 254 -8.83 26.25 3.46
CA LEU A 254 -8.57 27.68 3.54
C LEU A 254 -7.43 28.03 4.50
N ALA A 255 -7.28 27.28 5.59
CA ALA A 255 -6.25 27.55 6.59
C ALA A 255 -4.86 27.29 5.98
N ARG A 256 -4.69 26.15 5.31
CA ARG A 256 -3.46 25.79 4.61
C ARG A 256 -3.11 26.76 3.47
N LEU A 257 -4.10 27.20 2.69
CA LEU A 257 -3.90 28.24 1.68
C LEU A 257 -3.42 29.57 2.30
N ARG A 258 -4.00 29.99 3.44
CA ARG A 258 -3.56 31.19 4.19
C ARG A 258 -2.16 31.03 4.77
N THR A 259 -1.81 29.86 5.29
CA THR A 259 -0.45 29.53 5.75
C THR A 259 0.56 29.67 4.60
N ILE A 260 0.28 29.09 3.43
CA ILE A 260 1.18 29.19 2.26
C ILE A 260 1.37 30.67 1.87
N HIS A 261 0.28 31.42 1.75
CA HIS A 261 0.33 32.84 1.40
C HIS A 261 1.10 33.68 2.43
N THR A 262 0.88 33.45 3.73
CA THR A 262 1.56 34.19 4.81
C THR A 262 3.04 33.82 4.92
N GLY A 263 3.41 32.56 4.72
CA GLY A 263 4.80 32.12 4.63
C GLY A 263 5.56 32.83 3.51
N ILE A 264 4.99 32.85 2.29
CA ILE A 264 5.52 33.55 1.13
C ILE A 264 5.68 35.06 1.41
N ALA A 265 4.68 35.67 2.02
CA ALA A 265 4.70 37.08 2.35
C ALA A 265 5.78 37.43 3.39
N ILE A 266 6.02 36.57 4.38
CA ILE A 266 7.12 36.74 5.34
C ILE A 266 8.48 36.61 4.66
N ASP A 267 8.63 35.68 3.72
CA ASP A 267 9.88 35.48 2.98
C ASP A 267 10.22 36.65 2.06
N SER A 268 9.19 37.30 1.49
CA SER A 268 9.32 38.54 0.71
C SER A 268 9.51 39.80 1.58
N GLY A 269 9.54 39.68 2.91
CA GLY A 269 9.87 40.75 3.84
C GLY A 269 8.67 41.46 4.47
N LYS A 270 7.43 41.02 4.23
CA LYS A 270 6.25 41.56 4.94
C LYS A 270 6.23 41.05 6.38
N THR A 271 6.03 41.96 7.34
CA THR A 271 6.09 41.64 8.79
C THR A 271 4.82 42.04 9.55
N GLU A 272 3.71 42.23 8.83
CA GLU A 272 2.44 42.75 9.36
C GLU A 272 1.45 41.64 9.72
N PHE A 273 1.94 40.46 10.10
CA PHE A 273 1.10 39.34 10.52
C PHE A 273 0.88 39.32 12.04
N SER A 274 -0.28 38.83 12.49
CA SER A 274 -0.52 38.60 13.92
C SER A 274 0.42 37.51 14.45
N CYS A 275 0.72 37.55 15.75
CA CYS A 275 1.57 36.54 16.38
C CYS A 275 0.92 35.14 16.33
N SER A 276 -0.41 35.05 16.34
CA SER A 276 -1.13 33.78 16.17
C SER A 276 -0.81 33.11 14.84
N VAL A 277 -0.90 33.86 13.73
CA VAL A 277 -0.60 33.34 12.38
C VAL A 277 0.86 32.92 12.26
N ILE A 278 1.78 33.66 12.89
CA ILE A 278 3.20 33.27 12.89
C ILE A 278 3.44 32.03 13.76
N ASP A 279 2.67 31.83 14.85
CA ASP A 279 2.77 30.62 15.68
C ASP A 279 2.25 29.39 14.93
N ASP A 280 1.15 29.51 14.21
CA ASP A 280 0.61 28.45 13.34
C ASP A 280 1.68 28.04 12.29
N LEU A 281 2.30 29.03 11.62
CA LEU A 281 3.42 28.79 10.71
C LEU A 281 4.61 28.09 11.37
N ILE A 282 4.93 28.44 12.63
CA ILE A 282 5.99 27.78 13.37
C ILE A 282 5.63 26.33 13.65
N MET A 283 4.38 26.06 14.03
CA MET A 283 3.88 24.71 14.26
C MET A 283 3.99 23.87 12.99
N ASP A 284 3.56 24.40 11.84
CA ASP A 284 3.65 23.72 10.55
C ASP A 284 5.09 23.39 10.18
N VAL A 285 6.00 24.36 10.33
CA VAL A 285 7.44 24.11 10.09
C VAL A 285 8.01 23.09 11.09
N GLU A 286 7.58 23.10 12.34
CA GLU A 286 8.01 22.11 13.33
C GLU A 286 7.52 20.69 12.99
N TRP A 287 6.28 20.56 12.50
CA TRP A 287 5.76 19.31 11.97
C TRP A 287 6.57 18.82 10.77
N SER A 288 6.82 19.67 9.77
CA SER A 288 7.66 19.32 8.62
C SER A 288 9.07 18.91 9.05
N ILE A 289 9.69 19.62 10.00
CA ILE A 289 11.00 19.22 10.55
C ILE A 289 10.96 17.81 11.16
N GLN A 290 9.90 17.46 11.90
CA GLN A 290 9.77 16.13 12.49
C GLN A 290 9.63 15.05 11.42
N GLU A 291 8.81 15.30 10.39
CA GLU A 291 8.61 14.42 9.25
C GLU A 291 9.90 14.22 8.46
N THR A 292 10.55 15.30 8.02
CA THR A 292 11.82 15.25 7.30
C THR A 292 12.90 14.55 8.12
N ARG A 293 12.95 14.75 9.45
CA ARG A 293 13.86 13.99 10.33
C ARG A 293 13.53 12.51 10.42
N SER A 294 12.26 12.15 10.39
CA SER A 294 11.81 10.76 10.38
C SER A 294 12.25 10.10 9.08
N GLU A 295 12.05 10.77 7.96
CA GLU A 295 12.47 10.32 6.64
C GLU A 295 13.99 10.18 6.54
N ILE A 296 14.76 11.19 6.94
CA ILE A 296 16.23 11.11 7.00
C ILE A 296 16.67 9.94 7.89
N ARG A 297 16.00 9.70 9.02
CA ARG A 297 16.32 8.55 9.88
C ARG A 297 16.05 7.21 9.18
N LYS A 298 14.99 7.10 8.38
CA LYS A 298 14.72 5.91 7.56
C LYS A 298 15.80 5.76 6.47
N LYS A 299 16.11 6.82 5.73
CA LYS A 299 17.12 6.80 4.65
C LYS A 299 18.54 6.58 5.17
N LYS A 300 18.89 7.07 6.35
CA LYS A 300 20.19 6.78 7.01
C LYS A 300 20.40 5.32 7.40
N ARG A 301 19.32 4.53 7.49
CA ARG A 301 19.43 3.07 7.66
C ARG A 301 19.73 2.36 6.34
N SER A 302 19.56 3.06 5.21
CA SER A 302 19.99 2.53 3.92
C SER A 302 21.50 2.31 3.93
N GLN A 303 21.93 1.21 3.35
CA GLN A 303 23.35 0.84 3.29
C GLN A 303 24.18 1.89 2.54
N PHE A 304 23.57 2.69 1.67
CA PHE A 304 24.26 3.63 0.76
C PHE A 304 24.04 5.11 1.11
N TRP A 305 23.61 5.43 2.35
CA TRP A 305 23.55 6.83 2.76
C TRP A 305 24.94 7.51 2.66
N GLY A 306 25.01 8.64 1.96
CA GLY A 306 26.26 9.36 1.73
C GLY A 306 27.21 8.66 0.75
N PHE A 307 26.71 7.72 -0.08
CA PHE A 307 27.53 6.95 -1.03
C PHE A 307 28.37 7.84 -1.97
N PHE A 308 27.84 9.01 -2.33
CA PHE A 308 28.57 10.01 -3.12
C PHE A 308 29.89 10.44 -2.45
N GLU A 309 29.89 10.53 -1.12
CA GLU A 309 31.05 10.97 -0.33
C GLU A 309 31.95 9.81 0.13
N TRP A 310 31.60 8.57 -0.20
CA TRP A 310 32.38 7.43 0.25
C TRP A 310 33.76 7.39 -0.38
N THR A 311 34.74 7.07 0.47
CA THR A 311 36.10 6.76 0.03
C THR A 311 36.14 5.45 -0.75
N GLN A 312 37.17 5.28 -1.59
CA GLN A 312 37.37 4.05 -2.36
C GLN A 312 37.41 2.80 -1.47
N LYS A 313 38.03 2.88 -0.29
CA LYS A 313 38.08 1.77 0.69
C LYS A 313 36.70 1.36 1.21
N GLN A 314 35.81 2.33 1.43
CA GLN A 314 34.43 2.05 1.85
C GLN A 314 33.65 1.38 0.72
N ARG A 315 33.81 1.86 -0.53
CA ARG A 315 33.19 1.26 -1.71
C ARG A 315 33.65 -0.19 -1.92
N GLU A 316 34.94 -0.47 -1.78
CA GLU A 316 35.49 -1.84 -1.87
C GLU A 316 35.02 -2.76 -0.74
N HIS A 317 34.83 -2.23 0.48
CA HIS A 317 34.24 -3.00 1.57
C HIS A 317 32.78 -3.35 1.26
N ALA A 318 31.98 -2.36 0.85
CA ALA A 318 30.59 -2.59 0.48
C ALA A 318 30.46 -3.55 -0.71
N GLU A 319 31.34 -3.45 -1.70
CA GLU A 319 31.40 -4.39 -2.83
C GLU A 319 31.55 -5.83 -2.35
N ARG A 320 32.45 -6.10 -1.40
CA ARG A 320 32.65 -7.44 -0.84
C ARG A 320 31.41 -7.94 -0.09
N GLU A 321 30.76 -7.08 0.69
CA GLU A 321 29.54 -7.44 1.43
C GLU A 321 28.38 -7.75 0.49
N ILE A 322 28.14 -6.87 -0.48
CA ILE A 322 27.08 -7.02 -1.48
C ILE A 322 27.32 -8.28 -2.32
N LYS A 323 28.57 -8.52 -2.75
CA LYS A 323 28.93 -9.74 -3.47
C LYS A 323 28.67 -11.01 -2.65
N ALA A 324 29.00 -10.98 -1.36
CA ALA A 324 28.73 -12.11 -0.47
C ALA A 324 27.23 -12.33 -0.25
N ALA A 325 26.43 -11.25 -0.19
CA ALA A 325 24.97 -11.33 -0.11
C ALA A 325 24.37 -11.96 -1.37
N PHE A 326 24.72 -11.45 -2.56
CA PHE A 326 24.29 -12.05 -3.84
C PHE A 326 24.69 -13.53 -3.95
N ALA A 327 25.92 -13.87 -3.60
CA ALA A 327 26.37 -15.26 -3.64
C ALA A 327 25.62 -16.18 -2.67
N ARG A 328 25.09 -15.65 -1.55
CA ARG A 328 24.21 -16.41 -0.64
C ARG A 328 22.82 -16.56 -1.23
N GLU A 329 22.22 -15.46 -1.69
CA GLU A 329 20.88 -15.43 -2.28
C GLU A 329 20.79 -16.33 -3.52
N LEU A 330 21.78 -16.28 -4.41
CA LEU A 330 21.86 -17.17 -5.57
C LEU A 330 21.89 -18.65 -5.17
N ARG A 331 22.66 -19.02 -4.13
CA ARG A 331 22.72 -20.41 -3.65
C ARG A 331 21.39 -20.87 -3.05
N GLU A 332 20.72 -19.99 -2.32
CA GLU A 332 19.39 -20.26 -1.75
C GLU A 332 18.35 -20.44 -2.85
N ALA A 333 18.35 -19.55 -3.86
CA ALA A 333 17.48 -19.64 -5.03
C ALA A 333 17.72 -20.92 -5.84
N GLU A 334 18.98 -21.25 -6.14
CA GLU A 334 19.35 -22.50 -6.84
C GLU A 334 18.91 -23.74 -6.07
N TYR A 335 19.09 -23.76 -4.75
CA TYR A 335 18.62 -24.87 -3.92
C TYR A 335 17.09 -24.99 -3.94
N HIS A 336 16.39 -23.86 -3.87
CA HIS A 336 14.93 -23.83 -3.93
C HIS A 336 14.39 -24.29 -5.29
N LEU A 337 15.01 -23.82 -6.39
CA LEU A 337 14.71 -24.28 -7.74
C LEU A 337 14.90 -25.80 -7.84
N LEU A 338 16.05 -26.32 -7.42
CA LEU A 338 16.35 -27.75 -7.44
C LEU A 338 15.32 -28.57 -6.64
N LEU A 339 14.86 -28.05 -5.49
CA LEU A 339 13.85 -28.72 -4.69
C LEU A 339 12.50 -28.76 -5.41
N LEU A 340 12.11 -27.67 -6.07
CA LEU A 340 10.87 -27.60 -6.86
C LEU A 340 10.94 -28.50 -8.09
N GLU A 341 12.04 -28.48 -8.82
CA GLU A 341 12.28 -29.36 -9.97
C GLU A 341 12.18 -30.83 -9.56
N LYS A 342 12.82 -31.24 -8.45
CA LYS A 342 12.70 -32.60 -7.91
C LYS A 342 11.28 -32.96 -7.50
N LYS A 343 10.51 -32.00 -6.97
CA LYS A 343 9.10 -32.22 -6.64
C LYS A 343 8.27 -32.43 -7.90
N LEU A 344 8.47 -31.60 -8.93
CA LEU A 344 7.81 -31.74 -10.22
C LEU A 344 8.19 -33.07 -10.88
N GLU A 345 9.48 -33.40 -10.96
CA GLU A 345 9.98 -34.65 -11.53
C GLU A 345 9.38 -35.88 -10.84
N ARG A 346 9.25 -35.85 -9.51
CA ARG A 346 8.63 -36.93 -8.73
C ARG A 346 7.16 -37.16 -9.12
N ILE A 347 6.42 -36.10 -9.42
CA ILE A 347 5.02 -36.20 -9.80
C ILE A 347 4.88 -36.61 -11.27
N LEU A 348 5.77 -36.14 -12.14
CA LEU A 348 5.82 -36.49 -13.56
C LEU A 348 6.26 -37.95 -13.78
N THR A 349 7.16 -38.47 -12.94
CA THR A 349 7.68 -39.84 -13.02
C THR A 349 7.36 -40.62 -11.75
N PRO A 350 6.09 -41.04 -11.55
CA PRO A 350 5.75 -41.82 -10.38
C PRO A 350 6.51 -43.14 -10.41
N LYS A 351 7.51 -43.27 -9.52
CA LYS A 351 8.22 -44.54 -9.33
C LYS A 351 7.19 -45.61 -8.95
N PRO A 352 7.24 -46.81 -9.56
CA PRO A 352 6.35 -47.89 -9.16
C PRO A 352 6.54 -48.12 -7.66
N LYS A 353 5.44 -48.05 -6.90
CA LYS A 353 5.47 -48.37 -5.46
C LYS A 353 6.17 -49.73 -5.32
N PRO A 354 7.19 -49.88 -4.46
CA PRO A 354 7.78 -51.18 -4.23
C PRO A 354 6.65 -52.12 -3.86
N ASN A 355 6.46 -53.15 -4.69
CA ASN A 355 5.39 -54.11 -4.53
C ASN A 355 5.42 -54.54 -3.06
N PRO A 356 4.34 -54.33 -2.27
CA PRO A 356 4.37 -54.74 -0.87
C PRO A 356 4.75 -56.22 -0.90
N LYS A 357 5.83 -56.60 -0.20
CA LYS A 357 6.27 -57.99 -0.20
C LYS A 357 5.10 -58.86 0.28
N ILE A 358 4.38 -59.47 -0.67
CA ILE A 358 3.21 -60.32 -0.43
C ILE A 358 3.60 -61.55 0.44
N GLY A 359 4.89 -61.77 0.69
CA GLY A 359 5.40 -62.81 1.60
C GLY A 359 5.27 -62.52 3.10
N SER A 360 5.25 -61.27 3.58
CA SER A 360 5.60 -61.06 5.00
C SER A 360 4.58 -61.55 6.03
N LYS A 361 3.28 -61.56 5.74
CA LYS A 361 2.28 -62.00 6.73
C LYS A 361 2.08 -63.51 6.68
N ARG A 362 1.95 -64.09 5.49
CA ARG A 362 1.71 -65.53 5.30
C ARG A 362 2.94 -66.37 5.63
N GLU A 363 4.15 -65.91 5.29
CA GLU A 363 5.40 -66.59 5.67
C GLU A 363 5.69 -66.45 7.16
N TRP A 364 5.31 -65.31 7.77
CA TRP A 364 5.39 -65.14 9.22
C TRP A 364 4.40 -66.06 9.95
N TYR A 365 3.14 -66.15 9.48
CA TYR A 365 2.15 -67.09 10.03
C TYR A 365 2.58 -68.55 9.84
N GLN A 366 3.15 -68.92 8.69
CA GLN A 366 3.65 -70.28 8.46
C GLN A 366 4.88 -70.62 9.31
N LYS A 367 5.80 -69.67 9.51
CA LYS A 367 6.92 -69.85 10.45
C LYS A 367 6.48 -69.90 11.91
N ALA A 368 5.53 -69.06 12.30
CA ALA A 368 4.96 -69.05 13.65
C ALA A 368 4.19 -70.35 13.95
N ALA A 369 3.39 -70.84 12.99
CA ALA A 369 2.68 -72.11 13.11
C ALA A 369 3.62 -73.33 13.15
N ALA A 370 4.77 -73.28 12.47
CA ALA A 370 5.78 -74.34 12.53
C ALA A 370 6.59 -74.33 13.83
N GLN A 371 6.76 -73.17 14.48
CA GLN A 371 7.49 -73.05 15.75
C GLN A 371 6.61 -73.30 16.98
N HIS A 372 5.31 -73.04 16.89
CA HIS A 372 4.35 -73.23 17.98
C HIS A 372 3.02 -73.81 17.45
N PRO A 373 2.95 -75.14 17.19
CA PRO A 373 1.74 -75.78 16.67
C PRO A 373 0.55 -75.69 17.64
N ASP A 374 0.79 -75.67 18.95
CA ASP A 374 -0.25 -75.60 20.01
C ASP A 374 -1.01 -74.26 20.06
N LEU A 375 -0.51 -73.19 19.42
CA LEU A 375 -1.15 -71.88 19.44
C LEU A 375 -2.24 -71.71 18.35
N PHE A 376 -2.36 -72.68 17.44
CA PHE A 376 -3.26 -72.57 16.27
C PHE A 376 -4.16 -73.79 16.03
N THR A 377 -4.09 -74.81 16.89
CA THR A 377 -5.11 -75.87 16.97
C THR A 377 -6.17 -75.44 17.99
N MET A 378 -7.24 -74.83 17.48
CA MET A 378 -8.49 -74.69 18.24
C MET A 378 -9.29 -75.98 18.03
N ASP A 379 -9.51 -76.74 19.11
CA ASP A 379 -10.65 -77.66 19.22
C ASP A 379 -11.96 -76.87 19.39
#